data_AF-A0A1G7QYD0-F1
#
_entry.id   AF-A0A1G7QYD0-F1
#
_cell.length_a   1.000
_cell.length_b   1.000
_cell.length_c   1.000
_cell.angle_alpha   90.00
_cell.angle_beta   90.00
_cell.angle_gamma   90.00
#
_symmetry.space_group_name_H-M   'P 1'
#
loop_
_entity.id
_entity.type
_entity.pdbx_description
1 polymer ?
#
loop_
_entity_poly.entity_id
_entity_poly.type
_entity_poly.pdbx_seq_one_letter_code
_entity_poly.pdbx_strand_id
1 'polypeptide(L)' 'MTMATTTIRIDIDTLPENLDRSRPSLVAEVIEAALREGGIKADCSDLFSHLKIDLPTTQLAAASAVLVDLQLI' A
#
# COMPACT_ATOMS: atom_id res chain seq x y z
N MET A 1 17.52 11.32 -14.40
CA MET A 1 16.71 11.94 -13.33
C MET A 1 16.32 10.84 -12.36
N THR A 2 16.84 10.86 -11.14
CA THR A 2 16.39 9.97 -10.06
C THR A 2 15.01 10.45 -9.60
N MET A 3 13.96 9.70 -9.93
CA MET A 3 12.64 9.91 -9.34
C MET A 3 12.74 9.62 -7.84
N ALA A 4 12.33 10.57 -7.00
CA ALA A 4 12.20 10.31 -5.58
C ALA A 4 11.08 9.29 -5.35
N THR A 5 11.41 8.14 -4.80
CA THR A 5 10.43 7.12 -4.39
C THR A 5 10.18 7.25 -2.89
N THR A 6 8.91 7.11 -2.49
CA THR A 6 8.51 7.04 -1.09
C THR A 6 8.06 5.61 -0.80
N THR A 7 8.52 5.08 0.33
CA THR A 7 8.10 3.77 0.83
C THR A 7 7.15 3.96 2.00
N ILE A 8 5.91 3.50 1.85
CA ILE A 8 4.92 3.43 2.93
C ILE A 8 5.03 2.05 3.58
N ARG A 9 5.00 2.02 4.91
CA ARG A 9 4.99 0.78 5.69
C ARG A 9 3.70 0.72 6.49
N ILE A 10 2.96 -0.37 6.33
CA ILE A 10 1.71 -0.61 7.07
C ILE A 10 1.94 -1.82 7.95
N ASP A 11 1.80 -1.66 9.27
CA ASP A 11 1.91 -2.78 10.18
C ASP A 11 0.77 -3.77 9.95
N ILE A 12 1.10 -5.07 9.84
CA ILE A 12 0.08 -6.11 9.60
C ILE A 12 -0.91 -6.18 10.77
N ASP A 13 -0.46 -5.81 11.97
CA ASP A 13 -1.30 -5.74 13.18
C ASP A 13 -2.35 -4.63 13.13
N THR A 14 -2.07 -3.54 12.41
CA THR A 14 -2.98 -2.40 12.27
C THR A 14 -3.94 -2.56 11.10
N LEU A 15 -3.83 -3.65 10.32
CA LEU A 15 -4.74 -3.90 9.20
C LEU A 15 -6.17 -4.05 9.72
N PRO A 16 -7.16 -3.42 9.10
CA PRO A 16 -8.55 -3.54 9.53
C PRO A 16 -9.06 -4.98 9.35
N GLU A 17 -10.07 -5.36 10.14
CA GLU A 17 -10.59 -6.73 10.21
C GLU A 17 -11.20 -7.26 8.90
N ASN A 18 -11.55 -6.37 7.97
CA ASN A 18 -12.00 -6.69 6.63
C ASN A 18 -10.90 -7.24 5.72
N LEU A 19 -9.63 -7.08 6.10
CA LEU A 19 -8.49 -7.63 5.39
C LEU A 19 -8.02 -8.92 6.08
N ASP A 20 -7.83 -9.97 5.29
CA ASP A 20 -7.33 -11.26 5.76
C ASP A 20 -5.89 -11.11 6.26
N ARG A 21 -5.71 -10.79 7.55
CA ARG A 21 -4.38 -10.71 8.21
C ARG A 21 -3.60 -12.01 8.13
N SER A 22 -4.29 -13.14 7.93
CA SER A 22 -3.66 -14.45 7.68
C SER A 22 -3.00 -14.58 6.30
N ARG A 23 -3.28 -13.65 5.38
CA ARG A 23 -2.76 -13.64 4.00
C ARG A 23 -2.27 -12.23 3.63
N PRO A 24 -1.15 -11.76 4.21
CA PRO A 24 -0.63 -10.43 3.93
C PRO A 24 -0.26 -10.23 2.44
N SER A 25 0.10 -11.31 1.73
CA SER A 25 0.31 -11.28 0.28
C SER A 25 -0.94 -10.88 -0.50
N LEU A 26 -2.11 -11.43 -0.14
CA LEU A 26 -3.39 -11.07 -0.76
C LEU A 26 -3.74 -9.60 -0.47
N VAL A 27 -3.46 -9.13 0.75
CA VAL A 27 -3.64 -7.73 1.13
C VAL A 27 -2.75 -6.82 0.27
N ALA A 28 -1.50 -7.22 0.01
CA ALA A 28 -0.59 -6.52 -0.89
C ALA A 28 -1.18 -6.38 -2.31
N GLU A 29 -1.70 -7.48 -2.86
CA GLU A 29 -2.31 -7.49 -4.20
C GLU A 29 -3.56 -6.59 -4.26
N VAL A 30 -4.40 -6.61 -3.22
CA VAL A 30 -5.59 -5.75 -3.14
C VAL A 30 -5.21 -4.28 -3.11
N ILE A 31 -4.20 -3.91 -2.31
CA ILE A 31 -3.74 -2.52 -2.22
C ILE A 31 -3.09 -2.08 -3.53
N GLU A 32 -2.27 -2.93 -4.15
CA GLU A 32 -1.67 -2.64 -5.44
C GLU A 32 -2.74 -2.43 -6.52
N ALA A 33 -3.76 -3.28 -6.56
CA ALA A 33 -4.88 -3.15 -7.47
C ALA A 33 -5.65 -1.83 -7.25
N ALA A 34 -5.95 -1.47 -5.99
CA ALA A 34 -6.64 -0.23 -5.67
C ALA A 34 -5.82 1.02 -6.07
N LEU A 35 -4.51 1.00 -5.82
CA LEU A 35 -3.61 2.07 -6.25
C LEU A 35 -3.55 2.16 -7.78
N ARG A 36 -3.54 1.02 -8.47
CA ARG A 36 -3.53 0.94 -9.93
C ARG A 36 -4.81 1.46 -10.56
N GLU A 37 -5.97 1.18 -9.98
CA GLU A 37 -7.26 1.75 -10.39
C GLU A 37 -7.26 3.29 -10.26
N GLY A 38 -6.56 3.81 -9.24
CA GLY A 38 -6.28 5.25 -9.08
C GLY A 38 -5.23 5.81 -10.05
N GLY A 39 -4.67 5.00 -10.96
CA GLY A 39 -3.62 5.41 -11.90
C GLY A 39 -2.23 5.57 -11.25
N ILE A 40 -2.04 5.04 -10.05
CA ILE A 40 -0.80 5.12 -9.29
C ILE A 40 0.01 3.86 -9.56
N LYS A 41 1.28 4.06 -9.96
CA LYS A 41 2.19 2.94 -10.16
C LYS A 41 2.93 2.67 -8.86
N ALA A 42 2.36 1.82 -8.03
CA ALA A 42 2.96 1.35 -6.79
C ALA A 42 3.38 -0.11 -6.91
N ASP A 43 4.38 -0.50 -6.13
CA ASP A 43 4.85 -1.87 -5.94
C ASP A 43 4.56 -2.28 -4.51
N CYS A 44 3.67 -3.25 -4.30
CA CYS A 44 3.32 -3.72 -2.97
C CYS A 44 4.00 -5.07 -2.70
N SER A 45 4.75 -5.14 -1.61
CA SER A 45 5.41 -6.36 -1.13
C SER A 45 5.00 -6.64 0.31
N ASP A 46 4.59 -7.87 0.61
CA ASP A 46 4.44 -8.29 2.00
C ASP A 46 5.80 -8.64 2.61
N LEU A 47 6.05 -8.15 3.83
CA LEU A 47 7.16 -8.59 4.67
C LEU A 47 6.58 -9.20 5.94
N PHE A 48 7.39 -10.01 6.63
CA PHE A 48 6.97 -10.76 7.81
C PHE A 48 6.34 -9.91 8.92
N SER A 49 6.68 -8.62 9.02
CA SER A 49 6.18 -7.71 10.05
C SER A 49 5.26 -6.61 9.52
N HIS A 50 5.43 -6.19 8.27
CA HIS A 50 4.70 -5.05 7.70
C HIS A 50 4.54 -5.23 6.21
N LEU A 51 3.51 -4.60 5.66
CA LEU A 51 3.38 -4.42 4.23
C LEU A 51 4.25 -3.25 3.78
N LYS A 52 5.00 -3.43 2.69
CA LYS A 52 5.83 -2.40 2.08
C LYS A 52 5.19 -1.96 0.76
N ILE A 53 4.99 -0.66 0.59
CA ILE A 53 4.44 -0.08 -0.63
C ILE A 53 5.44 0.94 -1.14
N ASP A 54 6.03 0.69 -2.31
CA ASP A 54 6.97 1.59 -2.96
C ASP A 54 6.28 2.33 -4.12
N LEU A 55 6.30 3.66 -4.07
CA LEU A 55 5.62 4.49 -5.06
C LEU A 55 6.38 5.80 -5.35
N PRO A 56 6.16 6.46 -6.49
CA PRO A 56 6.73 7.77 -6.77
C PRO A 56 6.25 8.83 -5.78
N THR A 57 7.16 9.61 -5.18
CA THR A 57 6.82 10.64 -4.17
C THR A 57 5.82 11.67 -4.69
N THR A 58 5.83 11.92 -6.01
CA THR A 58 4.86 12.79 -6.69
C THR A 58 3.42 12.28 -6.58
N GLN A 59 3.23 10.97 -6.40
CA GLN A 59 1.93 10.30 -6.29
C GLN A 59 1.58 9.95 -4.83
N LEU A 60 2.41 10.32 -3.86
CA LEU A 60 2.20 10.01 -2.43
C LEU A 60 0.86 10.53 -1.90
N ALA A 61 0.47 11.75 -2.27
CA ALA A 61 -0.79 12.33 -1.84
C ALA A 61 -2.00 11.53 -2.37
N ALA A 62 -1.96 11.12 -3.63
CA ALA A 62 -3.01 10.32 -4.25
C ALA A 62 -3.05 8.91 -3.63
N ALA A 63 -1.89 8.28 -3.43
CA ALA A 63 -1.79 6.98 -2.77
C ALA A 63 -2.33 7.01 -1.35
N SER A 64 -2.00 8.06 -0.59
CA SER A 64 -2.50 8.23 0.77
C SER A 64 -4.02 8.33 0.81
N ALA A 65 -4.64 9.01 -0.17
CA ALA A 65 -6.11 9.07 -0.26
C ALA A 65 -6.74 7.69 -0.47
N VAL A 66 -6.15 6.85 -1.33
CA VAL A 66 -6.61 5.46 -1.54
C VAL A 66 -6.43 4.63 -0.27
N LEU A 67 -5.29 4.77 0.42
CA LEU A 67 -5.02 4.04 1.67
C LEU A 67 -5.99 4.44 2.80
N VAL A 68 -6.36 5.72 2.88
CA VAL A 68 -7.39 6.20 3.83
C VAL A 68 -8.77 5.63 3.49
N ASP A 69 -9.13 5.55 2.20
CA ASP A 69 -10.40 4.95 1.76
C ASP A 69 -10.48 3.47 2.13
N LEU A 70 -9.35 2.76 2.03
CA LEU A 70 -9.19 1.38 2.49
C LEU A 70 -9.05 1.23 4.02
N GLN A 71 -9.10 2.34 4.77
CA GLN A 71 -8.93 2.39 6.23
C GLN A 71 -7.62 1.77 6.74
N LEU A 72 -6.55 1.94 5.97
CA LEU A 72 -5.22 1.42 6.29
C LEU A 72 -4.35 2.38 7.12
N ILE A 73 -4.66 3.68 7.05
CA ILE A 73 -3.99 4.78 7.77
C ILE A 73 -5.00 5.81 8.28
#